data_AF-E2ZNU0-F1
#
_entry.id   AF-E2ZNU0-F1
#
_cell.length_a   1.000
_cell.length_b   1.000
_cell.length_c   1.000
_cell.angle_alpha   90.00
_cell.angle_beta   90.00
_cell.angle_gamma   90.00
#
_symmetry.space_group_name_H-M   'P 1'
#
loop_
_entity.id
_entity.type
_entity.pdbx_description
1 polymer ?
#
loop_
_entity_poly.entity_id
_entity_poly.type
_entity_poly.pdbx_seq_one_letter_code
_entity_poly.pdbx_strand_id
1 'polypeptide(L)'
;MEQNLNPVTSISEWTAFLTFIVAFCALISPILTALCNNWHQREMKRLEYKHQEREELKKREREIYDGYLRSAGAVLQYKTPETLRDFGEHSRLAMYYVPTDIREKMLLFEKLIENAYPNDCCFAQRANLLDDIVVMMRDIREQQSKQSQQQSNKADTSS
;
A
#
# COMPACT_ATOMS: atom_id res chain seq x y z
N MET A 1 -56.32 41.21 -46.29
CA MET A 1 -56.14 39.74 -46.15
C MET A 1 -55.70 39.48 -44.72
N GLU A 2 -56.66 39.28 -43.83
CA GLU A 2 -56.36 38.88 -42.45
C GLU A 2 -55.89 37.42 -42.48
N GLN A 3 -54.62 37.19 -42.15
CA GLN A 3 -54.12 35.85 -41.89
C GLN A 3 -54.70 35.41 -40.55
N ASN A 4 -55.79 34.65 -40.59
CA ASN A 4 -56.31 33.90 -39.46
C ASN A 4 -55.32 32.75 -39.15
N LEU A 5 -54.31 33.06 -38.34
CA LEU A 5 -53.45 32.05 -37.76
C LEU A 5 -54.25 31.37 -36.65
N ASN A 6 -54.83 30.21 -36.96
CA ASN A 6 -55.62 29.43 -36.01
C ASN A 6 -54.76 29.11 -34.77
N PRO A 7 -55.14 29.54 -33.56
CA PRO A 7 -54.33 29.34 -32.36
C PRO A 7 -54.14 27.85 -32.02
N VAL A 8 -55.06 27.00 -32.50
CA VAL A 8 -55.06 25.55 -32.30
C VAL A 8 -53.86 24.88 -32.97
N THR A 9 -53.42 25.34 -34.14
CA THR A 9 -52.26 24.73 -34.85
C THR A 9 -50.94 25.13 -34.22
N SER A 10 -50.82 26.38 -33.74
CA SER A 10 -49.62 26.84 -33.05
C SER A 10 -49.39 26.09 -31.74
N ILE A 11 -50.44 25.90 -30.92
CA ILE A 11 -50.33 25.18 -29.64
C ILE A 11 -49.91 23.72 -29.85
N SER A 12 -50.42 23.05 -30.89
CA SER A 12 -50.02 21.66 -31.20
C SER A 12 -48.54 21.53 -31.63
N GLU A 13 -47.99 22.55 -32.28
CA GLU A 13 -46.58 22.56 -32.68
C GLU A 13 -45.65 22.77 -31.46
N TRP A 14 -46.03 23.67 -30.54
CA TRP A 14 -45.28 23.87 -29.29
C TRP A 14 -45.30 22.64 -28.38
N THR A 15 -46.44 21.97 -28.25
CA THR A 15 -46.54 20.75 -27.46
C THR A 15 -45.77 19.60 -28.11
N ALA A 16 -45.77 19.48 -29.45
CA ALA A 16 -44.96 18.50 -30.17
C ALA A 16 -43.45 18.73 -29.94
N PHE A 17 -42.99 19.98 -29.98
CA PHE A 17 -41.59 20.34 -29.73
C PHE A 17 -41.15 20.00 -28.29
N LEU A 18 -41.97 20.32 -27.29
CA LEU A 18 -41.70 19.97 -25.89
C LEU A 18 -41.67 18.45 -25.68
N THR A 19 -42.59 17.73 -26.29
CA THR A 19 -42.65 16.26 -26.20
C THR A 19 -41.42 15.62 -26.82
N PHE A 20 -40.93 16.16 -27.94
CA PHE A 20 -39.69 15.73 -28.58
C PHE A 20 -38.48 15.95 -27.66
N ILE A 21 -38.35 17.11 -27.02
CA ILE A 21 -37.26 17.38 -26.07
C ILE A 21 -37.30 16.42 -24.88
N VAL A 22 -38.49 16.19 -24.29
CA VAL A 22 -38.63 15.28 -23.15
C VAL A 22 -38.28 13.85 -23.55
N ALA A 23 -38.74 13.39 -24.72
CA ALA A 23 -38.39 12.07 -25.25
C ALA A 23 -36.89 11.95 -25.51
N PHE A 24 -36.26 12.99 -26.03
CA PHE A 24 -34.81 13.03 -26.28
C PHE A 24 -34.01 13.03 -24.96
N CYS A 25 -34.42 13.81 -23.97
CA CYS A 25 -33.84 13.80 -22.63
C CYS A 25 -34.02 12.45 -21.94
N ALA A 26 -35.16 11.77 -22.12
CA ALA A 26 -35.40 10.45 -21.56
C ALA A 26 -34.50 9.37 -22.18
N LEU A 27 -34.05 9.54 -23.44
CA LEU A 27 -33.09 8.65 -24.10
C LEU A 27 -31.64 8.98 -23.73
N ILE A 28 -31.29 10.26 -23.60
CA ILE A 28 -29.91 10.66 -23.26
C ILE A 28 -29.58 10.42 -21.80
N SER A 29 -30.53 10.64 -20.89
CA SER A 29 -30.32 10.50 -19.45
C SER A 29 -29.74 9.14 -19.04
N PRO A 30 -30.26 7.98 -19.48
CA PRO A 30 -29.66 6.68 -19.14
C PRO A 30 -28.27 6.48 -19.75
N ILE A 31 -28.00 7.03 -20.94
CA ILE A 31 -26.69 6.94 -21.61
C ILE A 31 -25.64 7.74 -20.83
N LEU A 32 -25.96 8.99 -20.47
CA LEU A 32 -25.07 9.85 -19.70
C LEU A 32 -24.81 9.28 -18.30
N THR A 33 -25.86 8.73 -17.67
CA THR A 33 -25.76 8.08 -16.37
C THR A 33 -24.88 6.83 -16.44
N ALA A 34 -25.02 6.00 -17.48
CA ALA A 34 -24.19 4.81 -17.68
C ALA A 34 -22.72 5.16 -17.93
N LEU A 35 -22.44 6.22 -18.69
CA LEU A 35 -21.07 6.72 -18.91
C LEU A 35 -20.44 7.23 -17.61
N CYS A 36 -21.19 8.02 -16.84
CA CYS A 36 -20.75 8.53 -15.53
C CYS A 36 -20.48 7.38 -14.56
N ASN A 37 -21.38 6.40 -14.48
CA ASN A 37 -21.23 5.23 -13.62
C ASN A 37 -19.99 4.40 -14.01
N ASN A 38 -19.79 4.14 -15.32
CA ASN A 38 -18.62 3.40 -15.80
C ASN A 38 -17.31 4.15 -15.54
N TRP A 39 -17.29 5.47 -15.68
CA TRP A 39 -16.11 6.29 -15.38
C TRP A 39 -15.80 6.28 -13.89
N HIS A 40 -16.80 6.53 -13.04
CA HIS A 40 -16.65 6.51 -11.60
C HIS A 40 -16.20 5.13 -11.09
N GLN A 41 -16.84 4.06 -11.57
CA GLN A 41 -16.47 2.69 -11.21
C GLN A 41 -15.05 2.34 -11.65
N ARG A 42 -14.60 2.84 -12.81
CA ARG A 42 -13.22 2.64 -13.27
C ARG A 42 -12.21 3.38 -12.39
N GLU A 43 -12.51 4.61 -11.99
CA GLU A 43 -11.61 5.37 -11.13
C GLU A 43 -11.55 4.79 -9.71
N MET A 44 -12.69 4.37 -9.15
CA MET A 44 -12.74 3.67 -7.86
C MET A 44 -11.89 2.39 -7.87
N LYS A 45 -12.05 1.53 -8.87
CA LYS A 45 -11.21 0.33 -9.02
C LYS A 45 -9.73 0.68 -9.15
N ARG A 46 -9.40 1.74 -9.87
CA ARG A 46 -8.00 2.18 -10.03
C ARG A 46 -7.40 2.63 -8.70
N LEU A 47 -8.16 3.35 -7.88
CA LEU A 47 -7.73 3.73 -6.53
C LEU A 47 -7.58 2.49 -5.65
N GLU A 48 -8.56 1.58 -5.65
CA GLU A 48 -8.51 0.31 -4.92
C GLU A 48 -7.25 -0.51 -5.27
N TYR A 49 -6.94 -0.69 -6.56
CA TYR A 49 -5.72 -1.41 -6.98
C TYR A 49 -4.44 -0.75 -6.46
N LYS A 50 -4.35 0.58 -6.54
CA LYS A 50 -3.17 1.33 -6.03
C LYS A 50 -3.05 1.21 -4.51
N HIS A 51 -4.16 1.20 -3.78
CA HIS A 51 -4.15 1.00 -2.34
C HIS A 51 -3.76 -0.43 -1.98
N GLN A 52 -4.34 -1.41 -2.65
CA GLN A 52 -4.04 -2.82 -2.45
C GLN A 52 -2.57 -3.14 -2.73
N GLU A 53 -2.01 -2.68 -3.85
CA GLU A 53 -0.60 -2.88 -4.17
C GLU A 53 0.32 -2.31 -3.08
N ARG A 54 0.02 -1.10 -2.57
CA ARG A 54 0.79 -0.50 -1.46
C ARG A 54 0.67 -1.30 -0.18
N GLU A 55 -0.51 -1.83 0.14
CA GLU A 55 -0.71 -2.66 1.34
C GLU A 55 0.00 -4.01 1.23
N GLU A 56 -0.06 -4.65 0.06
CA GLU A 56 0.62 -5.91 -0.21
C GLU A 56 2.14 -5.78 -0.13
N LEU A 57 2.70 -4.71 -0.68
CA LEU A 57 4.14 -4.41 -0.57
C LEU A 57 4.56 -4.20 0.89
N LYS A 58 3.81 -3.40 1.65
CA LYS A 58 4.06 -3.17 3.08
C LYS A 58 3.93 -4.45 3.91
N LYS A 59 2.94 -5.27 3.59
CA LYS A 59 2.71 -6.55 4.26
C LYS A 59 3.87 -7.51 4.00
N ARG A 60 4.30 -7.62 2.73
CA ARG A 60 5.47 -8.44 2.34
C ARG A 60 6.73 -7.99 3.07
N GLU A 61 7.01 -6.69 3.06
CA GLU A 61 8.18 -6.11 3.73
C GLU A 61 8.15 -6.41 5.24
N ARG A 62 6.99 -6.24 5.89
CA ARG A 62 6.79 -6.61 7.30
C ARG A 62 7.05 -8.08 7.55
N GLU A 63 6.51 -8.98 6.73
CA GLU A 63 6.69 -10.43 6.88
C GLU A 63 8.17 -10.82 6.82
N ILE A 64 8.94 -10.17 5.94
CA ILE A 64 10.39 -10.40 5.81
C ILE A 64 11.12 -9.98 7.10
N TYR A 65 10.84 -8.79 7.60
CA TYR A 65 11.49 -8.27 8.80
C TYR A 65 11.07 -9.02 10.07
N ASP A 66 9.80 -9.37 10.20
CA ASP A 66 9.30 -10.19 11.31
C ASP A 66 9.94 -11.58 11.28
N GLY A 67 10.11 -12.17 10.08
CA GLY A 67 10.82 -13.43 9.88
C GLY A 67 12.26 -13.37 10.37
N TYR A 68 12.99 -12.30 10.03
CA TYR A 68 14.35 -12.08 10.52
C TYR A 68 14.40 -11.90 12.04
N LEU A 69 13.57 -11.03 12.62
CA LEU A 69 13.59 -10.76 14.05
C LEU A 69 13.26 -12.02 14.87
N ARG A 70 12.28 -12.81 14.41
CA ARG A 70 11.91 -14.08 15.04
C ARG A 70 13.06 -15.08 15.00
N SER A 71 13.70 -15.26 13.84
CA SER A 71 14.78 -16.25 13.70
C SER A 71 16.08 -15.79 14.37
N ALA A 72 16.40 -14.49 14.33
CA ALA A 72 17.52 -13.88 15.03
C ALA A 72 17.37 -14.02 16.56
N GLY A 73 16.18 -13.79 17.09
CA GLY A 73 15.88 -14.00 18.51
C GLY A 73 15.98 -15.48 18.90
N ALA A 74 15.54 -16.40 18.03
CA ALA A 74 15.63 -17.84 18.29
C ALA A 74 17.08 -18.32 18.35
N VAL A 75 17.91 -17.94 17.36
CA VAL A 75 19.33 -18.36 17.31
C VAL A 75 20.16 -17.68 18.41
N LEU A 76 19.76 -16.48 18.86
CA LEU A 76 20.37 -15.81 20.01
C LEU A 76 20.20 -16.65 21.29
N GLN A 77 18.99 -17.18 21.51
CA GLN A 77 18.66 -17.94 22.73
C GLN A 77 19.19 -19.37 22.69
N TYR A 78 18.95 -20.09 21.59
CA TYR A 78 19.32 -21.50 21.47
C TYR A 78 19.92 -21.75 20.09
N LYS A 79 21.25 -21.86 20.02
CA LYS A 79 21.95 -22.22 18.78
C LYS A 79 21.80 -23.72 18.51
N THR A 80 20.78 -24.08 17.75
CA THR A 80 20.52 -25.43 17.24
C THR A 80 20.69 -25.45 15.72
N PRO A 81 20.92 -26.61 15.08
CA PRO A 81 21.00 -26.68 13.61
C PRO A 81 19.72 -26.18 12.92
N GLU A 82 18.56 -26.38 13.54
CA GLU A 82 17.26 -25.89 13.02
C GLU A 82 17.17 -24.37 13.09
N THR A 83 17.42 -23.76 14.26
CA THR A 83 17.36 -22.30 14.43
C THR A 83 18.40 -21.58 13.58
N LEU A 84 19.58 -22.18 13.37
CA LEU A 84 20.61 -21.63 12.50
C LEU A 84 20.19 -21.67 11.02
N ARG A 85 19.53 -22.76 10.59
CA ARG A 85 18.98 -22.87 9.23
C ARG A 85 17.89 -21.84 9.01
N ASP A 86 16.93 -21.76 9.93
CA ASP A 86 15.80 -20.83 9.83
C ASP A 86 16.28 -19.36 9.88
N PHE A 87 17.32 -19.09 10.69
CA PHE A 87 18.00 -17.78 10.67
C PHE A 87 18.64 -17.48 9.32
N GLY A 88 19.38 -18.42 8.73
CA GLY A 88 20.02 -18.23 7.43
C GLY A 88 19.04 -18.02 6.27
N GLU A 89 17.86 -18.63 6.34
CA GLU A 89 16.77 -18.45 5.35
C GLU A 89 16.21 -17.03 5.40
N HIS A 90 15.91 -16.53 6.61
CA HIS A 90 15.34 -15.21 6.78
C HIS A 90 16.39 -14.07 6.71
N SER A 91 17.63 -14.30 7.13
CA SER A 91 18.67 -13.26 7.21
C SER A 91 19.03 -12.70 5.85
N ARG A 92 19.25 -13.56 4.84
CA ARG A 92 19.61 -13.13 3.49
C ARG A 92 18.51 -12.32 2.83
N LEU A 93 17.26 -12.75 3.02
CA LEU A 93 16.12 -12.04 2.45
C LEU A 93 15.98 -10.66 3.11
N ALA A 94 16.07 -10.56 4.43
CA ALA A 94 16.00 -9.28 5.12
C ALA A 94 17.17 -8.35 4.75
N MET A 95 18.40 -8.87 4.67
CA MET A 95 19.60 -8.11 4.27
C MET A 95 19.50 -7.50 2.86
N TYR A 96 18.68 -8.06 1.98
CA TYR A 96 18.44 -7.51 0.64
C TYR A 96 17.60 -6.22 0.66
N TYR A 97 16.63 -6.12 1.58
CA TYR A 97 15.69 -4.98 1.62
C TYR A 97 16.12 -3.85 2.56
N VAL A 98 17.01 -4.12 3.52
CA VAL A 98 17.47 -3.10 4.48
C VAL A 98 18.52 -2.16 3.87
N PRO A 99 18.63 -0.92 4.38
CA PRO A 99 19.73 -0.03 4.01
C PRO A 99 21.08 -0.56 4.50
N THR A 100 22.16 -0.07 3.88
CA THR A 100 23.54 -0.52 4.13
C THR A 100 23.93 -0.47 5.60
N ASP A 101 23.55 0.58 6.33
CA ASP A 101 23.92 0.76 7.74
C ASP A 101 23.38 -0.36 8.63
N ILE A 102 22.13 -0.78 8.41
CA ILE A 102 21.52 -1.91 9.14
C ILE A 102 22.12 -3.22 8.65
N ARG A 103 22.32 -3.36 7.33
CA ARG A 103 22.91 -4.57 6.74
C ARG A 103 24.25 -4.90 7.38
N GLU A 104 25.09 -3.89 7.61
CA GLU A 104 26.39 -4.06 8.26
C GLU A 104 26.25 -4.58 9.69
N LYS A 105 25.32 -4.04 10.49
CA LYS A 105 25.05 -4.57 11.84
C LYS A 105 24.50 -5.99 11.81
N MET A 106 23.61 -6.32 10.87
CA MET A 106 23.09 -7.68 10.70
C MET A 106 24.21 -8.68 10.35
N LEU A 107 25.16 -8.29 9.50
CA LEU A 107 26.33 -9.11 9.16
C LEU A 107 27.28 -9.28 10.36
N LEU A 108 27.45 -8.23 11.17
CA LEU A 108 28.20 -8.34 12.42
C LEU A 108 27.52 -9.31 13.40
N PHE A 109 26.18 -9.25 13.49
CA PHE A 109 25.41 -10.18 14.31
C PHE A 109 25.60 -11.63 13.86
N GLU A 110 25.52 -11.90 12.55
CA GLU A 110 25.77 -13.24 11.98
C GLU A 110 27.17 -13.76 12.34
N LYS A 111 28.21 -12.93 12.18
CA LYS A 111 29.58 -13.29 12.57
C LYS A 111 29.70 -13.62 14.07
N LEU A 112 29.01 -12.88 14.93
CA LEU A 112 29.01 -13.16 16.37
C LEU A 112 28.28 -14.47 16.69
N ILE A 113 27.21 -14.79 15.97
CA ILE A 113 26.48 -16.06 16.12
C ILE A 113 27.33 -17.24 15.66
N GLU A 114 28.05 -17.13 14.54
CA GLU A 114 28.96 -18.18 14.05
C GLU A 114 30.01 -18.52 15.11
N ASN A 115 30.64 -17.51 15.70
CA ASN A 115 31.71 -17.64 16.69
C ASN A 115 31.22 -17.98 18.11
N ALA A 116 29.91 -18.00 18.36
CA ALA A 116 29.35 -18.30 19.68
C ALA A 116 29.57 -19.78 20.08
N TYR A 117 30.24 -19.98 21.22
CA TYR A 117 30.47 -21.28 21.87
C TYR A 117 29.48 -21.50 23.04
N PRO A 118 29.29 -22.74 23.53
CA PRO A 118 28.27 -23.05 24.52
C PRO A 118 28.41 -22.38 25.91
N ASN A 119 29.55 -21.74 26.23
CA ASN A 119 29.83 -21.08 27.53
C ASN A 119 30.12 -19.57 27.38
N ASP A 120 29.47 -18.93 26.42
CA ASP A 120 29.90 -17.62 25.90
C ASP A 120 29.52 -16.44 26.81
N CYS A 121 30.53 -15.70 27.27
CA CYS A 121 30.38 -14.41 27.96
C CYS A 121 29.88 -13.28 27.04
N CYS A 122 29.90 -13.50 25.72
CA CYS A 122 29.48 -12.51 24.72
C CYS A 122 27.96 -12.56 24.40
N PHE A 123 27.15 -13.29 25.18
CA PHE A 123 25.68 -13.24 25.01
C PHE A 123 25.13 -11.81 25.09
N ALA A 124 25.58 -11.03 26.07
CA ALA A 124 25.17 -9.64 26.24
C ALA A 124 25.53 -8.78 25.02
N GLN A 125 26.70 -9.01 24.41
CA GLN A 125 27.12 -8.29 23.21
C GLN A 125 26.20 -8.60 22.02
N ARG A 126 25.85 -9.88 21.82
CA ARG A 126 24.95 -10.31 20.75
C ARG A 126 23.53 -9.79 20.95
N ALA A 127 23.02 -9.84 22.19
CA ALA A 127 21.72 -9.31 22.55
C ALA A 127 21.64 -7.80 22.32
N ASN A 128 22.63 -7.04 22.80
CA ASN A 128 22.70 -5.59 22.59
C ASN A 128 22.75 -5.23 21.09
N LEU A 129 23.50 -5.99 20.29
CA LEU A 129 23.56 -5.75 18.84
C LEU A 129 22.22 -6.04 18.16
N LEU A 130 21.49 -7.07 18.60
CA LEU A 130 20.15 -7.34 18.08
C LEU A 130 19.15 -6.25 18.49
N ASP A 131 19.21 -5.76 19.73
CA ASP A 131 18.38 -4.64 20.19
C ASP A 131 18.65 -3.36 19.39
N ASP A 132 19.93 -3.08 19.09
CA ASP A 132 20.33 -2.00 18.20
C ASP A 132 19.70 -2.13 16.80
N ILE A 133 19.71 -3.34 16.23
CA ILE A 133 19.08 -3.62 14.93
C ILE A 133 17.57 -3.39 15.00
N VAL A 134 16.91 -3.86 16.06
CA VAL A 134 15.47 -3.66 16.28
C VAL A 134 15.12 -2.17 16.34
N VAL A 135 15.91 -1.37 17.06
CA VAL A 135 15.69 0.08 17.16
C VAL A 135 15.85 0.75 15.80
N MET A 136 16.92 0.45 15.06
CA MET A 136 17.12 1.03 13.72
C MET A 136 16.01 0.64 12.74
N MET A 137 15.56 -0.62 12.74
CA MET A 137 14.45 -1.07 11.90
C MET A 137 13.13 -0.36 12.26
N ARG A 138 12.88 -0.13 13.56
CA ARG A 138 11.72 0.64 14.03
C ARG A 138 11.79 2.08 13.53
N ASP A 139 12.94 2.73 13.65
CA ASP A 139 13.11 4.14 13.28
C ASP A 139 12.90 4.35 11.77
N ILE A 140 13.39 3.43 10.92
CA ILE A 140 13.10 3.45 9.48
C ILE A 140 11.60 3.36 9.22
N ARG A 141 10.91 2.43 9.89
CA ARG A 141 9.47 2.25 9.72
C ARG A 141 8.69 3.50 10.15
N GLU A 142 9.12 4.18 11.20
CA GLU A 142 8.54 5.47 11.62
C GLU A 142 8.80 6.60 10.61
N GLN A 143 9.97 6.61 9.96
CA GLN A 143 10.26 7.57 8.90
C GLN A 143 9.39 7.31 7.66
N GLN A 144 9.26 6.04 7.24
CA GLN A 144 8.41 5.63 6.12
C GLN A 144 6.92 5.95 6.37
N SER A 145 6.43 5.78 7.61
CA SER A 145 5.04 6.11 7.96
C SER A 145 4.77 7.62 7.89
N LYS A 146 5.70 8.44 8.39
CA LYS A 146 5.65 9.91 8.31
C LYS A 146 5.68 10.39 6.84
N GLN A 147 6.54 9.80 6.01
CA GLN A 147 6.61 10.13 4.57
C GLN A 147 5.32 9.74 3.82
N SER A 148 4.75 8.57 4.13
CA SER A 148 3.49 8.11 3.52
C SER A 148 2.32 9.06 3.86
N GLN A 149 2.26 9.56 5.10
CA GLN A 149 1.23 10.52 5.53
C GLN A 149 1.39 11.87 4.85
N GLN A 150 2.62 12.39 4.72
CA GLN A 150 2.87 13.65 4.01
C GLN A 150 2.52 13.59 2.51
N GLN A 151 2.73 12.45 1.85
CA GLN A 151 2.33 12.26 0.46
C GLN A 151 0.81 12.15 0.28
N SER A 152 0.10 11.51 1.21
CA SER A 152 -1.37 11.48 1.20
C SER A 152 -1.94 12.89 1.34
N ASN A 153 -1.48 13.65 2.33
CA ASN A 153 -1.98 15.01 2.58
C ASN A 153 -1.73 15.95 1.38
N LYS A 154 -0.61 15.80 0.67
CA LYS A 154 -0.34 16.60 -0.55
C LYS A 154 -1.24 16.24 -1.73
N ALA A 155 -1.62 14.97 -1.88
CA ALA A 155 -2.54 14.52 -2.93
C ALA A 155 -3.95 15.06 -2.70
N ASP A 156 -4.39 15.09 -1.43
CA ASP A 156 -5.72 15.57 -1.04
C ASP A 156 -5.86 17.11 -1.15
N THR A 157 -4.75 17.86 -1.04
CA THR A 157 -4.74 19.33 -1.17
C THR A 157 -4.65 19.81 -2.64
N SER A 158 -4.37 18.90 -3.59
CA SER A 158 -4.21 19.24 -5.02
C SER A 158 -5.43 18.86 -5.88
N SER A 159 -6.53 18.44 -5.25
CA SER A 159 -7.81 18.11 -5.90
C SER A 159 -8.85 19.19 -5.64
#